data_AF-A0AAD9MBW4-F1
#
_entry.id   AF-A0AAD9MBW4-F1
#
_cell.length_a   1.000
_cell.length_b   1.000
_cell.length_c   1.000
_cell.angle_alpha   90.00
_cell.angle_beta   90.00
_cell.angle_gamma   90.00
#
_symmetry.space_group_name_H-M   'P 1'
#
loop_
_entity.id
_entity.type
_entity.pdbx_description
1 polymer ?
#
loop_
_entity_poly.entity_id
_entity_poly.type
_entity_poly.pdbx_seq_one_letter_code
_entity_poly.pdbx_strand_id
1 'polypeptide(L)'
;MEPREHTQAFARTVLHNLEHQQDWTQLTTHTRPVAPDGGPGRPLLAGLPPRRLYTHPDEQLELIKAERALGRGVAQPPEVEWVLPTHVAETWTLRRFAAVFDALDGLPPGAPEADAQEEGAEPWMRWRGTKRGKRLLLAIVQDDSTVVYYLMHDGVVKPRPN
;
A
#
# COMPACT_ATOMS: atom_id res chain seq x y z
N MET A 1 -25.83 3.77 -16.31
CA MET A 1 -25.09 2.98 -15.30
C MET A 1 -24.48 3.93 -14.31
N GLU A 2 -24.60 3.63 -13.03
CA GLU A 2 -24.23 4.55 -11.95
C GLU A 2 -22.71 4.55 -11.68
N PRO A 3 -22.11 5.67 -11.21
CA PRO A 3 -20.67 5.75 -10.91
C PRO A 3 -20.17 4.72 -9.87
N ARG A 4 -21.07 4.25 -8.99
CA ARG A 4 -20.78 3.25 -7.95
C ARG A 4 -20.56 1.85 -8.54
N GLU A 5 -21.29 1.50 -9.59
CA GLU A 5 -21.20 0.17 -10.23
C GLU A 5 -19.85 -0.02 -10.91
N HIS A 6 -19.33 1.03 -11.55
CA HIS A 6 -18.02 1.02 -12.21
C HIS A 6 -16.87 0.82 -11.22
N THR A 7 -16.86 1.55 -10.10
CA THR A 7 -15.77 1.43 -9.11
C THR A 7 -15.77 0.06 -8.43
N GLN A 8 -16.94 -0.54 -8.20
CA GLN A 8 -17.03 -1.92 -7.73
C GLN A 8 -16.55 -2.94 -8.77
N ALA A 9 -16.86 -2.73 -10.06
CA ALA A 9 -16.36 -3.59 -11.13
C ALA A 9 -14.83 -3.57 -11.19
N PHE A 10 -14.21 -2.38 -11.14
CA PHE A 10 -12.74 -2.25 -11.12
C PHE A 10 -12.14 -2.91 -9.88
N ALA A 11 -12.75 -2.73 -8.70
CA ALA A 11 -12.31 -3.39 -7.49
C ALA A 11 -12.33 -4.92 -7.60
N ARG A 12 -13.36 -5.49 -8.22
CA ARG A 12 -13.44 -6.94 -8.47
C ARG A 12 -12.37 -7.43 -9.44
N THR A 13 -12.11 -6.68 -10.53
CA THR A 13 -11.05 -7.01 -11.48
C THR A 13 -9.67 -7.00 -10.81
N VAL A 14 -9.37 -5.95 -10.03
CA VAL A 14 -8.11 -5.84 -9.31
C VAL A 14 -7.99 -6.94 -8.26
N LEU A 15 -9.06 -7.23 -7.50
CA LEU A 15 -9.07 -8.30 -6.51
C LEU A 15 -8.74 -9.66 -7.14
N HIS A 16 -9.39 -9.98 -8.26
CA HIS A 16 -9.14 -11.22 -9.00
C HIS A 16 -7.70 -11.29 -9.55
N ASN A 17 -7.16 -10.18 -10.03
CA ASN A 17 -5.76 -10.12 -10.49
C ASN A 17 -4.77 -10.34 -9.33
N LEU A 18 -5.00 -9.68 -8.19
CA LEU A 18 -4.18 -9.82 -6.99
C LEU A 18 -4.16 -11.27 -6.50
N GLU A 19 -5.33 -11.92 -6.42
CA GLU A 19 -5.47 -13.29 -5.91
C GLU A 19 -4.83 -14.32 -6.83
N HIS A 20 -5.11 -14.27 -8.13
CA HIS A 20 -4.79 -15.38 -9.03
C HIS A 20 -3.59 -15.15 -9.95
N GLN A 21 -3.11 -13.91 -10.09
CA GLN A 21 -1.95 -13.60 -10.94
C GLN A 21 -0.76 -13.05 -10.16
N GLN A 22 -1.02 -12.36 -9.04
CA GLN A 22 0.04 -11.79 -8.20
C GLN A 22 0.27 -12.59 -6.91
N ASP A 23 -0.48 -13.67 -6.68
CA ASP A 23 -0.39 -14.55 -5.51
C ASP A 23 -0.54 -13.82 -4.16
N TRP A 24 -1.40 -12.79 -4.11
CA TRP A 24 -1.71 -12.10 -2.86
C TRP A 24 -2.66 -12.93 -2.00
N THR A 25 -2.48 -12.83 -0.69
CA THR A 25 -3.29 -13.53 0.31
C THR A 25 -3.94 -12.52 1.27
N GLN A 26 -4.83 -12.99 2.15
CA GLN A 26 -5.51 -12.14 3.16
C GLN A 26 -6.24 -10.93 2.54
N LEU A 27 -6.81 -11.12 1.34
CA LEU A 27 -7.46 -10.05 0.61
C LEU A 27 -8.81 -9.67 1.24
N THR A 28 -9.02 -8.38 1.46
CA THR A 28 -10.24 -7.81 2.03
C THR A 28 -10.64 -6.54 1.28
N THR A 29 -11.94 -6.27 1.21
CA THR A 29 -12.48 -5.05 0.58
C THR A 29 -13.06 -4.12 1.63
N HIS A 30 -12.62 -2.87 1.62
CA HIS A 30 -13.09 -1.80 2.47
C HIS A 30 -13.77 -0.73 1.63
N THR A 31 -14.82 -0.12 2.14
CA THR A 31 -15.45 1.05 1.50
C THR A 31 -15.22 2.26 2.39
N ARG A 32 -14.53 3.28 1.89
CA ARG A 32 -14.25 4.52 2.64
C ARG A 32 -14.83 5.74 1.91
N PRO A 33 -15.35 6.75 2.64
CA PRO A 33 -15.72 8.02 2.04
C PRO A 33 -14.45 8.78 1.66
N VAL A 34 -14.11 8.77 0.37
CA VAL A 34 -12.87 9.37 -0.17
C VAL A 34 -13.11 10.74 -0.80
N ALA A 35 -14.38 11.14 -0.91
CA ALA A 35 -14.78 12.37 -1.58
C ALA A 35 -14.73 13.56 -0.58
N PRO A 36 -14.05 14.69 -0.92
CA PRO A 36 -13.99 15.88 -0.07
C PRO A 36 -15.38 16.48 0.26
N ASP A 37 -16.36 16.17 -0.56
CA ASP A 37 -17.74 16.64 -0.57
C ASP A 37 -18.75 15.60 -0.06
N GLY A 38 -18.29 14.50 0.55
CA GLY A 38 -19.18 13.47 1.11
C GLY A 38 -19.87 12.60 0.04
N GLY A 39 -19.33 12.60 -1.18
CA GLY A 39 -19.73 11.69 -2.25
C GLY A 39 -19.61 10.20 -1.89
N PRO A 40 -20.10 9.31 -2.76
CA PRO A 40 -20.17 7.88 -2.48
C PRO A 40 -18.81 7.28 -2.14
N GLY A 41 -18.81 6.39 -1.15
CA GLY A 41 -17.60 5.69 -0.71
C GLY A 41 -16.96 4.90 -1.86
N ARG A 42 -15.63 4.92 -1.90
CA ARG A 42 -14.82 4.22 -2.91
C ARG A 42 -14.30 2.90 -2.32
N PRO A 43 -14.34 1.79 -3.09
CA PRO A 43 -13.71 0.56 -2.66
C PRO A 43 -12.19 0.73 -2.61
N LEU A 44 -11.61 0.23 -1.53
CA LEU A 44 -10.19 0.08 -1.26
C LEU A 44 -9.96 -1.39 -0.92
N LEU A 45 -8.89 -1.98 -1.41
CA LEU A 45 -8.53 -3.35 -1.06
C LEU A 45 -7.38 -3.34 -0.07
N ALA A 46 -7.29 -4.37 0.75
CA ALA A 46 -6.13 -4.66 1.58
C ALA A 46 -5.73 -6.11 1.39
N GLY A 47 -4.43 -6.40 1.40
CA GLY A 47 -3.94 -7.77 1.28
C GLY A 47 -2.43 -7.90 1.47
N LEU A 48 -1.98 -9.14 1.61
CA LEU A 48 -0.59 -9.50 1.84
C LEU A 48 0.05 -9.97 0.52
N PRO A 49 1.04 -9.24 -0.03
CA PRO A 49 1.78 -9.64 -1.22
C PRO A 49 2.69 -10.84 -0.94
N PRO A 50 3.10 -11.60 -1.97
CA PRO A 50 4.00 -12.76 -1.81
C PRO A 50 5.41 -12.37 -1.37
N ARG A 51 5.81 -11.12 -1.61
CA ARG A 51 7.09 -10.54 -1.21
C ARG A 51 6.91 -9.10 -0.75
N ARG A 52 7.85 -8.62 0.05
CA ARG A 52 7.86 -7.22 0.48
C ARG A 52 8.01 -6.29 -0.74
N LEU A 53 7.08 -5.35 -0.89
CA LEU A 53 7.01 -4.47 -2.08
C LEU A 53 7.88 -3.23 -1.96
N TYR A 54 8.14 -2.78 -0.74
CA TYR A 54 8.97 -1.61 -0.48
C TYR A 54 9.78 -1.75 0.79
N THR A 55 11.04 -1.34 0.70
CA THR A 55 11.95 -1.18 1.83
C THR A 55 12.45 0.25 1.82
N HIS A 56 12.33 0.94 2.94
CA HIS A 56 12.79 2.33 3.04
C HIS A 56 14.31 2.39 2.78
N PRO A 57 14.85 3.38 2.06
CA PRO A 57 16.28 3.45 1.76
C PRO A 57 17.17 3.38 3.00
N ASP A 58 16.75 4.05 4.09
CA ASP A 58 17.51 4.02 5.34
C ASP A 58 17.32 2.70 6.11
N GLU A 59 16.18 2.02 5.94
CA GLU A 59 16.00 0.64 6.43
C GLU A 59 16.96 -0.30 5.72
N GLN A 60 17.10 -0.17 4.41
CA GLN A 60 18.02 -0.98 3.61
C GLN A 60 19.47 -0.80 4.07
N LEU A 61 19.89 0.42 4.43
CA LEU A 61 21.23 0.67 4.98
C LEU A 61 21.43 -0.06 6.32
N GLU A 62 20.45 -0.01 7.22
CA GLU A 62 20.53 -0.71 8.50
C GLU A 62 20.48 -2.24 8.34
N LEU A 63 19.67 -2.75 7.40
CA LEU A 63 19.65 -4.18 7.06
C LEU A 63 21.01 -4.64 6.55
N ILE A 64 21.65 -3.90 5.63
CA ILE A 64 22.99 -4.25 5.12
C ILE A 64 24.03 -4.26 6.25
N LYS A 65 23.96 -3.32 7.20
CA LYS A 65 24.86 -3.30 8.37
C LYS A 65 24.62 -4.53 9.27
N ALA A 66 23.36 -4.85 9.54
CA ALA A 66 22.98 -6.00 10.35
C ALA A 66 23.41 -7.33 9.70
N GLU A 67 23.22 -7.49 8.38
CA GLU A 67 23.63 -8.67 7.64
C GLU A 67 25.14 -8.90 7.70
N ARG A 68 25.93 -7.82 7.58
CA ARG A 68 27.39 -7.88 7.74
C ARG A 68 27.81 -8.28 9.15
N ALA A 69 27.12 -7.76 10.18
CA ALA A 69 27.43 -8.08 11.57
C ALA A 69 27.05 -9.53 11.93
N LEU A 70 25.92 -10.02 11.42
CA LEU A 70 25.39 -11.36 11.71
C LEU A 70 25.96 -12.44 10.79
N GLY A 71 26.60 -12.08 9.67
CA GLY A 71 27.12 -13.02 8.68
C GLY A 71 26.04 -13.80 7.92
N ARG A 72 24.78 -13.37 7.99
CA ARG A 72 23.61 -13.99 7.35
C ARG A 72 22.57 -12.95 6.94
N GLY A 73 21.72 -13.30 5.98
CA GLY A 73 20.61 -12.45 5.54
C GLY A 73 19.59 -12.18 6.66
N VAL A 74 19.07 -10.95 6.71
CA VAL A 74 18.00 -10.56 7.64
C VAL A 74 16.65 -10.78 6.95
N ALA A 75 15.73 -11.47 7.64
CA ALA A 75 14.41 -11.77 7.10
C ALA A 75 13.60 -10.48 6.88
N GLN A 76 13.01 -10.35 5.69
CA GLN A 76 12.15 -9.21 5.33
C GLN A 76 10.74 -9.73 5.01
N PRO A 77 9.91 -9.97 6.05
CA PRO A 77 8.55 -10.47 5.82
C PRO A 77 7.72 -9.48 5.00
N PRO A 78 6.76 -9.98 4.19
CA PRO A 78 5.78 -9.13 3.50
C PRO A 78 4.90 -8.39 4.51
N GLU A 79 4.29 -7.30 4.07
CA GLU A 79 3.41 -6.46 4.90
C GLU A 79 2.08 -6.28 4.17
N VAL A 80 0.98 -6.18 4.93
CA VAL A 80 -0.32 -5.91 4.33
C VAL A 80 -0.33 -4.50 3.73
N GLU A 81 -0.76 -4.38 2.48
CA GLU A 81 -0.77 -3.13 1.74
C GLU A 81 -2.19 -2.71 1.37
N TRP A 82 -2.41 -1.39 1.39
CA TRP A 82 -3.59 -0.78 0.80
C TRP A 82 -3.47 -0.80 -0.73
N VAL A 83 -4.55 -1.11 -1.43
CA VAL A 83 -4.64 -1.04 -2.89
C VAL A 83 -5.85 -0.18 -3.26
N LEU A 84 -5.63 0.78 -4.16
CA LEU A 84 -6.65 1.67 -4.72
C LEU A 84 -6.94 1.25 -6.16
N PRO A 85 -8.08 0.59 -6.43
CA PRO A 85 -8.49 0.23 -7.79
C PRO A 85 -8.93 1.47 -8.56
N THR A 86 -8.38 1.72 -9.75
CA THR A 86 -8.77 2.83 -10.63
C THR A 86 -8.89 2.36 -12.06
N HIS A 87 -9.52 3.18 -12.90
CA HIS A 87 -9.53 2.99 -14.34
C HIS A 87 -8.66 4.01 -15.06
N VAL A 88 -8.09 3.63 -16.20
CA VAL A 88 -7.25 4.53 -17.03
C VAL A 88 -8.00 5.79 -17.49
N ALA A 89 -9.32 5.70 -17.69
CA ALA A 89 -10.16 6.85 -18.06
C ALA A 89 -10.52 7.77 -16.88
N GLU A 90 -10.22 7.39 -15.63
CA GLU A 90 -10.48 8.26 -14.47
C GLU A 90 -9.48 9.41 -14.39
N THR A 91 -9.97 10.65 -14.36
CA THR A 91 -9.13 11.80 -14.09
C THR A 91 -8.87 11.95 -12.60
N TRP A 92 -7.60 11.82 -12.21
CA TRP A 92 -7.14 12.02 -10.83
C TRP A 92 -6.52 13.39 -10.64
N THR A 93 -7.00 14.12 -9.63
CA THR A 93 -6.37 15.35 -9.16
C THR A 93 -5.58 15.06 -7.89
N LEU A 94 -4.56 15.88 -7.62
CA LEU A 94 -3.78 15.77 -6.37
C LEU A 94 -4.68 15.87 -5.13
N ARG A 95 -5.70 16.75 -5.17
CA ARG A 95 -6.69 16.88 -4.09
C ARG A 95 -7.46 15.58 -3.83
N ARG A 96 -7.78 14.82 -4.88
CA ARG A 96 -8.47 13.53 -4.76
C ARG A 96 -7.56 12.47 -4.14
N PHE A 97 -6.28 12.43 -4.53
CA PHE A 97 -5.30 11.55 -3.89
C PHE A 97 -5.09 11.91 -2.42
N ALA A 98 -4.95 13.20 -2.09
CA ALA A 98 -4.85 13.66 -0.71
C ALA A 98 -6.05 13.18 0.13
N ALA A 99 -7.28 13.33 -0.40
CA ALA A 99 -8.49 12.85 0.29
C ALA A 99 -8.52 11.32 0.48
N VAL A 100 -7.92 10.53 -0.43
CA VAL A 100 -7.70 9.09 -0.20
C VAL A 100 -6.80 8.90 1.01
N PHE A 101 -5.63 9.53 1.03
CA PHE A 101 -4.66 9.39 2.12
C PHE A 101 -5.19 9.88 3.46
N ASP A 102 -5.99 10.96 3.48
CA ASP A 102 -6.66 11.46 4.68
C ASP A 102 -7.63 10.42 5.27
N ALA A 103 -8.31 9.64 4.41
CA ALA A 103 -9.24 8.58 4.81
C ALA A 103 -8.55 7.24 5.17
N LEU A 104 -7.23 7.12 4.93
CA LEU A 104 -6.46 5.91 5.22
C LEU A 104 -5.80 5.96 6.59
N ASP A 105 -5.84 4.83 7.26
CA ASP A 105 -4.98 4.52 8.40
C ASP A 105 -3.58 4.11 7.90
N GLY A 106 -2.53 4.31 8.72
CA GLY A 106 -1.15 3.96 8.35
C GLY A 106 -0.93 2.47 8.04
N LEU A 107 -1.80 1.63 8.59
CA LEU A 107 -1.86 0.19 8.34
C LEU A 107 -3.29 -0.21 7.95
N PRO A 108 -3.46 -1.17 7.04
CA PRO A 108 -4.76 -1.77 6.79
C PRO A 108 -5.30 -2.52 8.01
N PRO A 109 -6.64 -2.60 8.20
CA PRO A 109 -7.24 -3.41 9.24
C PRO A 109 -6.76 -4.87 9.16
N GLY A 110 -6.29 -5.42 10.29
CA GLY A 110 -5.76 -6.79 10.35
C GLY A 110 -4.27 -6.92 10.00
N ALA A 111 -3.60 -5.84 9.60
CA ALA A 111 -2.14 -5.83 9.55
C ALA A 111 -1.58 -5.94 10.98
N PRO A 112 -0.54 -6.77 11.20
CA PRO A 112 0.13 -6.80 12.49
C PRO A 112 0.72 -5.43 12.78
N GLU A 113 0.29 -4.83 13.89
CA GLU A 113 0.93 -3.66 14.47
C GLU A 113 2.30 -4.12 14.97
N ALA A 114 3.31 -4.03 14.10
CA ALA A 114 4.69 -4.25 14.51
C ALA A 114 5.08 -3.08 15.42
N ASP A 115 4.81 -3.25 16.71
CA ASP A 115 5.15 -2.27 17.73
C ASP A 115 6.68 -2.22 17.86
N ALA A 116 7.28 -1.25 17.19
CA ALA A 116 8.67 -0.83 17.39
C ALA A 116 8.88 -0.18 18.79
N GLN A 117 8.10 -0.60 19.78
CA GLN A 117 8.11 -0.20 21.18
C GLN A 117 8.60 -1.34 22.10
N GLU A 118 8.86 -2.54 21.59
CA GLU A 118 9.56 -3.57 22.36
C GLU A 118 11.00 -3.09 22.69
N GLU A 119 11.34 -3.06 23.98
CA GLU A 119 12.72 -2.87 24.44
C GLU A 119 13.59 -3.98 23.82
N GLY A 120 14.43 -3.62 22.84
CA GLY A 120 15.22 -4.57 22.03
C GLY A 120 14.89 -4.58 20.54
N ALA A 121 13.96 -3.74 20.06
CA ALA A 121 13.68 -3.62 18.63
C ALA A 121 14.92 -3.21 17.83
N GLU A 122 15.24 -4.00 16.80
CA GLU A 122 16.41 -3.77 15.96
C GLU A 122 16.32 -2.42 15.22
N PRO A 123 17.45 -1.73 14.94
CA PRO A 123 17.45 -0.41 14.32
C PRO A 123 16.72 -0.31 12.98
N TRP A 124 16.59 -1.41 12.23
CA TRP A 124 15.87 -1.47 10.96
C TRP A 124 14.34 -1.58 11.13
N MET A 125 13.83 -1.96 12.30
CA MET A 125 12.39 -2.09 12.56
C MET A 125 11.66 -0.74 12.66
N ARG A 126 12.39 0.38 12.82
CA ARG A 126 11.79 1.72 12.98
C ARG A 126 10.99 2.23 11.79
N TRP A 127 11.12 1.60 10.61
CA TRP A 127 10.35 1.92 9.39
C TRP A 127 9.26 0.89 9.08
N ARG A 128 8.86 0.10 10.08
CA ARG A 128 7.79 -0.90 9.97
C ARG A 128 6.55 -0.49 10.75
N GLY A 129 5.47 -1.23 10.54
CA GLY A 129 4.21 -1.00 11.24
C GLY A 129 3.67 0.41 10.97
N THR A 130 3.13 1.05 12.01
CA THR A 130 2.53 2.39 11.91
C THR A 130 3.53 3.49 11.56
N LYS A 131 4.83 3.27 11.81
CA LYS A 131 5.91 4.24 11.52
C LYS A 131 6.40 4.22 10.07
N ARG A 132 5.91 3.29 9.24
CA ARG A 132 6.30 3.17 7.82
C ARG A 132 5.80 4.32 6.92
N GLY A 133 4.95 5.19 7.46
CA GLY A 133 4.24 6.23 6.70
C GLY A 133 3.04 5.66 5.94
N LYS A 134 2.08 6.52 5.58
CA LYS A 134 0.93 6.10 4.77
C LYS A 134 1.40 5.85 3.34
N ARG A 135 1.07 4.67 2.81
CA ARG A 135 1.33 4.30 1.42
C ARG A 135 0.20 3.41 0.89
N LEU A 136 0.05 3.39 -0.42
CA LEU A 136 -0.90 2.54 -1.12
C LEU A 136 -0.33 2.10 -2.47
N LEU A 137 -0.83 0.99 -3.00
CA LEU A 137 -0.67 0.60 -4.40
C LEU A 137 -1.84 1.14 -5.22
N LEU A 138 -1.56 2.01 -6.17
CA LEU A 138 -2.51 2.42 -7.20
C LEU A 138 -2.58 1.33 -8.26
N ALA A 139 -3.73 0.67 -8.38
CA ALA A 139 -3.98 -0.38 -9.37
C ALA A 139 -4.86 0.16 -10.50
N ILE A 140 -4.25 0.45 -11.65
CA ILE A 140 -4.93 1.03 -12.82
C ILE A 140 -5.35 -0.10 -13.77
N VAL A 141 -6.66 -0.24 -13.95
CA VAL A 141 -7.28 -1.15 -14.91
C VAL A 141 -7.37 -0.47 -16.28
N GLN A 142 -6.97 -1.18 -17.32
CA GLN A 142 -7.11 -0.81 -18.72
C GLN A 142 -8.27 -1.56 -19.38
N ASP A 143 -8.75 -1.07 -20.53
CA ASP A 143 -9.88 -1.66 -21.27
C ASP A 143 -9.58 -3.09 -21.79
N ASP A 144 -8.31 -3.44 -21.97
CA ASP A 144 -7.85 -4.78 -22.36
C ASP A 144 -7.70 -5.74 -21.16
N SER A 145 -8.17 -5.34 -19.97
CA SER A 145 -8.04 -6.04 -18.68
C SER A 145 -6.61 -6.12 -18.12
N THR A 146 -5.64 -5.39 -18.69
CA THR A 146 -4.33 -5.21 -18.06
C THR A 146 -4.47 -4.39 -16.77
N VAL A 147 -3.80 -4.84 -15.71
CA VAL A 147 -3.72 -4.09 -14.43
C VAL A 147 -2.29 -3.65 -14.19
N VAL A 148 -2.08 -2.34 -14.02
CA VAL A 148 -0.78 -1.75 -13.74
C VAL A 148 -0.74 -1.25 -12.30
N TYR A 149 0.33 -1.57 -11.58
CA TYR A 149 0.49 -1.23 -10.17
C TYR A 149 1.58 -0.16 -9.98
N TYR A 150 1.24 0.92 -9.27
CA TYR A 150 2.19 1.95 -8.85
C TYR A 150 2.16 2.11 -7.34
N LEU A 151 3.33 2.12 -6.69
CA LEU A 151 3.43 2.42 -5.27
C LEU A 151 3.43 3.94 -5.04
N MET A 152 2.53 4.42 -4.18
CA MET A 152 2.37 5.84 -3.86
C MET A 152 2.50 6.06 -2.34
N HIS A 153 3.20 7.12 -1.94
CA HIS A 153 3.40 7.51 -0.55
C HIS A 153 2.73 8.86 -0.26
N ASP A 154 2.24 9.01 0.98
CA ASP A 154 1.76 10.29 1.51
C ASP A 154 2.95 11.17 1.90
N GLY A 155 3.41 11.99 0.96
CA GLY A 155 4.40 13.02 1.22
C GLY A 155 5.86 12.66 0.90
N VAL A 156 6.61 13.75 0.73
CA VAL A 156 7.92 13.86 0.06
C VAL A 156 9.02 13.16 0.85
N VAL A 157 9.62 12.12 0.26
CA VAL A 157 10.97 11.68 0.64
C VAL A 157 11.88 12.92 0.53
N LYS A 158 12.51 13.35 1.63
CA LYS A 158 13.43 14.50 1.60
C LYS A 158 14.44 14.29 0.47
N PRO A 159 14.57 15.22 -0.51
CA PRO A 159 15.58 15.10 -1.54
C PRO A 159 16.95 15.04 -0.87
N ARG A 160 17.75 14.03 -1.22
CA ARG A 160 19.13 13.99 -0.72
C ARG A 160 19.89 15.16 -1.35
N PRO A 161 20.59 15.99 -0.58
CA PRO A 161 21.62 16.83 -1.16
C PRO A 161 22.67 15.90 -1.78
N ASN A 162 22.97 16.13 -3.06
CA ASN A 162 24.11 15.53 -3.75
C ASN A 162 25.42 15.98 -3.13
#